data_AF-A0A2R6HR83-F1
#
_entry.id   AF-A0A2R6HR83-F1
#
_cell.length_a   1.000
_cell.length_b   1.000
_cell.length_c   1.000
_cell.angle_alpha   90.00
_cell.angle_beta   90.00
_cell.angle_gamma   90.00
#
_symmetry.space_group_name_H-M   'P 1'
#
loop_
_entity.id
_entity.type
_entity.pdbx_description
1 polymer ?
#
loop_
_entity_poly.entity_id
_entity_poly.type
_entity_poly.pdbx_seq_one_letter_code
_entity_poly.pdbx_strand_id
1 'polypeptide(L)'
;MARRILRLAVAPVVLPHELAHAAAALAVGLTPEVRLLPPHEGSTTPLGQFDADLPASTPTWRVRLVAVAPLIVFVGGAVLLRLTVAPAALGAALAVVPLAYWGSLSAGDVAVAAAPDEARKSERFAADVTRRIQAAADALTLLVALVVAAALLA
;
A
#
# COMPACT_ATOMS: atom_id res chain seq x y z
N MET A 1 -8.75 26.76 1.64
CA MET A 1 -8.01 26.72 0.36
C MET A 1 -6.70 25.94 0.46
N ALA A 2 -5.79 26.30 1.37
CA ALA A 2 -4.50 25.60 1.58
C ALA A 2 -4.63 24.07 1.77
N ARG A 3 -5.55 23.61 2.63
CA ARG A 3 -5.78 22.17 2.85
C ARG A 3 -6.24 21.42 1.59
N ARG A 4 -6.98 22.08 0.70
CA ARG A 4 -7.46 21.49 -0.56
C ARG A 4 -6.31 21.35 -1.56
N ILE A 5 -5.44 22.37 -1.64
CA ILE A 5 -4.22 22.35 -2.45
C ILE A 5 -3.27 21.25 -1.95
N LEU A 6 -3.07 21.15 -0.63
CA LEU A 6 -2.21 20.12 -0.05
C LEU A 6 -2.73 18.71 -0.34
N ARG A 7 -4.06 18.48 -0.26
CA ARG A 7 -4.66 17.20 -0.66
C ARG A 7 -4.40 16.87 -2.13
N LEU A 8 -4.53 17.85 -3.03
CA LEU A 8 -4.25 17.64 -4.46
C LEU A 8 -2.77 17.33 -4.72
N ALA A 9 -1.86 17.95 -3.97
CA ALA A 9 -0.42 17.71 -4.10
C ALA A 9 0.00 16.33 -3.57
N VAL A 10 -0.62 15.86 -2.48
CA VAL A 10 -0.31 14.57 -1.85
C VAL A 10 -1.02 13.40 -2.55
N ALA A 11 -2.18 13.63 -3.17
CA ALA A 11 -2.96 12.61 -3.86
C ALA A 11 -2.13 11.72 -4.82
N PRO A 12 -1.36 12.24 -5.79
CA PRO A 12 -0.59 11.36 -6.70
C PRO A 12 0.49 10.54 -5.99
N VAL A 13 0.93 10.98 -4.81
CA VAL A 13 1.93 10.26 -4.02
C VAL A 13 1.29 9.05 -3.34
N VAL A 14 0.21 9.25 -2.58
CA VAL A 14 -0.34 8.18 -1.73
C VAL A 14 -1.54 7.45 -2.31
N LEU A 15 -2.36 8.12 -3.11
CA LEU A 15 -3.64 7.57 -3.57
C LEU A 15 -3.47 6.28 -4.38
N PRO A 16 -2.45 6.11 -5.25
CA PRO A 16 -2.27 4.85 -5.97
C PRO A 16 -2.10 3.65 -5.03
N HIS A 17 -1.35 3.82 -3.93
CA HIS A 17 -1.17 2.79 -2.92
C HIS A 17 -2.50 2.46 -2.22
N GLU A 18 -3.20 3.47 -1.71
CA GLU A 18 -4.49 3.27 -1.01
C GLU A 18 -5.57 2.68 -1.92
N LEU A 19 -5.56 3.06 -3.21
CA LEU A 19 -6.49 2.50 -4.20
C LEU A 19 -6.21 1.03 -4.51
N ALA A 20 -4.97 0.56 -4.38
CA ALA A 20 -4.68 -0.86 -4.53
C ALA A 20 -5.33 -1.69 -3.41
N HIS A 21 -5.27 -1.21 -2.17
CA HIS A 21 -6.03 -1.80 -1.06
C HIS A 21 -7.53 -1.76 -1.32
N ALA A 22 -8.07 -0.59 -1.69
CA ALA A 22 -9.50 -0.43 -1.95
C ALA A 22 -10.01 -1.34 -3.07
N ALA A 23 -9.24 -1.48 -4.15
CA ALA A 23 -9.57 -2.38 -5.26
C ALA A 23 -9.60 -3.84 -4.80
N ALA A 24 -8.61 -4.27 -4.02
CA ALA A 24 -8.60 -5.63 -3.46
C ALA A 24 -9.75 -5.85 -2.47
N ALA A 25 -10.10 -4.85 -1.65
CA ALA A 25 -11.20 -4.91 -0.71
C ALA A 25 -12.54 -5.09 -1.44
N LEU A 26 -12.79 -4.30 -2.49
CA LEU A 26 -13.97 -4.45 -3.36
C LEU A 26 -14.03 -5.85 -3.99
N ALA A 27 -12.89 -6.35 -4.49
CA ALA A 27 -12.81 -7.66 -5.13
C ALA A 27 -13.16 -8.82 -4.18
N VAL A 28 -13.01 -8.63 -2.86
CA VAL A 28 -13.37 -9.63 -1.84
C VAL A 28 -14.64 -9.29 -1.07
N GLY A 29 -15.42 -8.32 -1.57
CA GLY A 29 -16.75 -7.97 -1.06
C GLY A 29 -16.74 -7.12 0.22
N LEU A 30 -15.69 -6.33 0.45
CA LEU A 30 -15.62 -5.35 1.53
C LEU A 30 -15.90 -3.93 1.00
N THR A 31 -16.34 -3.04 1.88
CA THR A 31 -16.66 -1.65 1.54
C THR A 31 -15.48 -0.74 1.95
N PRO A 32 -14.65 -0.28 1.00
CA PRO A 32 -13.47 0.52 1.34
C PRO A 32 -13.80 1.99 1.60
N GLU A 33 -13.02 2.61 2.48
CA GLU A 33 -12.94 4.05 2.65
C GLU A 33 -11.48 4.49 2.45
N VAL A 34 -11.26 5.51 1.61
CA VAL A 34 -9.92 6.10 1.41
C VAL A 34 -9.97 7.57 1.80
N ARG A 35 -9.12 7.96 2.75
CA ARG A 35 -9.02 9.33 3.27
C ARG A 35 -7.64 9.92 2.95
N LEU A 36 -7.63 11.16 2.46
CA LEU A 36 -6.40 11.95 2.29
C LEU A 36 -6.25 12.96 3.42
N LEU A 37 -5.07 12.97 4.06
CA LEU A 37 -4.77 13.77 5.25
C LEU A 37 -5.87 13.60 6.31
N PRO A 38 -6.12 12.37 6.79
CA PRO A 38 -7.13 12.12 7.79
C PRO A 38 -6.78 12.86 9.09
N PRO A 39 -7.79 13.17 9.93
CA PRO A 39 -7.53 13.66 11.27
C PRO A 39 -6.66 12.65 12.03
N HIS A 40 -5.63 13.13 12.72
CA HIS A 40 -4.75 12.28 13.50
C HIS A 40 -4.24 13.05 14.72
N GLU A 41 -4.21 12.37 15.86
CA GLU A 41 -3.58 12.84 17.09
C GLU A 41 -2.32 12.02 17.32
N GLY A 42 -1.15 12.63 17.13
CA GLY A 42 0.13 11.94 17.20
C GLY A 42 1.29 12.79 16.68
N SER A 43 2.52 12.28 16.81
CA SER A 43 3.74 12.96 16.38
C SER A 43 3.97 12.89 14.86
N THR A 44 3.23 12.05 14.14
CA THR A 44 3.35 11.84 12.69
C THR A 44 2.01 12.00 12.00
N THR A 45 1.95 12.80 10.93
CA THR A 45 0.70 13.03 10.17
C THR A 45 0.59 12.02 9.02
N PRO A 46 -0.40 11.11 9.03
CA PRO A 46 -0.66 10.23 7.88
C PRO A 46 -1.06 11.05 6.65
N LEU A 47 -0.46 10.71 5.52
CA LEU A 47 -0.73 11.36 4.23
C LEU A 47 -1.96 10.76 3.53
N GLY A 48 -2.12 9.45 3.64
CA GLY A 48 -3.27 8.66 3.20
C GLY A 48 -3.71 7.69 4.30
N GLN A 49 -4.92 7.18 4.18
CA GLN A 49 -5.43 6.09 5.00
C GLN A 49 -6.48 5.33 4.20
N PHE A 50 -6.24 4.05 4.00
CA PHE A 50 -7.24 3.06 3.68
C PHE A 50 -7.87 2.51 4.97
N ASP A 51 -9.17 2.25 4.93
CA ASP A 51 -9.89 1.43 5.90
C ASP A 51 -11.04 0.69 5.17
N ALA A 52 -11.67 -0.25 5.84
CA ALA A 52 -12.89 -0.89 5.36
C ALA A 52 -13.63 -1.54 6.52
N ASP A 53 -14.96 -1.60 6.43
CA ASP A 53 -15.77 -2.37 7.37
C ASP A 53 -15.31 -3.83 7.36
N LEU A 54 -14.79 -4.29 8.51
CA LEU A 54 -14.15 -5.60 8.61
C LEU A 54 -14.88 -6.49 9.62
N PRO A 55 -15.93 -7.22 9.21
CA PRO A 55 -16.65 -8.13 10.09
C PRO A 55 -15.71 -9.16 10.73
N ALA A 56 -15.96 -9.51 12.00
CA ALA A 56 -15.18 -10.53 12.72
C ALA A 56 -15.17 -11.91 12.03
N SER A 57 -16.16 -12.19 11.17
CA SER A 57 -16.24 -13.41 10.36
C SER A 57 -15.35 -13.38 9.10
N THR A 58 -14.69 -12.25 8.80
CA THR A 58 -13.90 -12.11 7.56
C THR A 58 -12.73 -13.09 7.54
N PRO A 59 -12.63 -13.96 6.52
CA PRO A 59 -11.53 -14.92 6.40
C PRO A 59 -10.16 -14.25 6.43
N THR A 60 -9.21 -14.86 7.15
CA THR A 60 -7.83 -14.37 7.28
C THR A 60 -7.14 -14.07 5.96
N TRP A 61 -7.38 -14.90 4.93
CA TRP A 61 -6.77 -14.70 3.63
C TRP A 61 -7.25 -13.41 2.95
N ARG A 62 -8.50 -12.96 3.18
CA ARG A 62 -9.02 -11.70 2.62
C ARG A 62 -8.32 -10.51 3.26
N VAL A 63 -8.20 -10.52 4.58
CA VAL A 63 -7.48 -9.47 5.34
C VAL A 63 -6.04 -9.35 4.84
N ARG A 64 -5.34 -10.48 4.72
CA ARG A 64 -3.97 -10.51 4.21
C ARG A 64 -3.87 -10.05 2.76
N LEU A 65 -4.76 -10.51 1.88
CA LEU A 65 -4.78 -10.12 0.47
C LEU A 65 -4.92 -8.61 0.34
N VAL A 66 -5.87 -8.02 1.05
CA VAL A 66 -6.07 -6.56 1.06
C VAL A 66 -4.81 -5.88 1.60
N ALA A 67 -4.29 -6.31 2.74
CA ALA A 67 -3.10 -5.70 3.36
C ALA A 67 -1.84 -5.76 2.49
N VAL A 68 -1.67 -6.77 1.63
CA VAL A 68 -0.50 -6.86 0.73
C VAL A 68 -0.83 -6.46 -0.72
N ALA A 69 -2.02 -5.93 -0.98
CA ALA A 69 -2.47 -5.60 -2.33
C ALA A 69 -1.56 -4.63 -3.10
N PRO A 70 -1.02 -3.54 -2.50
CA PRO A 70 -0.15 -2.62 -3.22
C PRO A 70 1.11 -3.33 -3.74
N LEU A 71 1.71 -4.19 -2.93
CA LEU A 71 2.86 -5.01 -3.33
C LEU A 71 2.53 -5.83 -4.59
N ILE A 72 1.40 -6.55 -4.57
CA ILE A 72 0.97 -7.39 -5.71
C ILE A 72 0.73 -6.54 -6.95
N VAL A 73 -0.01 -5.43 -6.81
CA VAL A 73 -0.43 -4.58 -7.92
C VAL A 73 0.78 -3.91 -8.58
N PHE A 74 1.67 -3.29 -7.81
CA PHE A 74 2.74 -2.47 -8.37
C PHE A 74 3.98 -3.27 -8.76
N VAL A 75 4.32 -4.34 -8.03
CA VAL A 75 5.39 -5.26 -8.48
C VAL A 75 4.92 -6.07 -9.69
N GLY A 76 3.68 -6.58 -9.68
CA GLY A 76 3.09 -7.23 -10.85
C GLY A 76 3.00 -6.27 -12.05
N GLY A 77 2.61 -5.03 -11.81
CA GLY A 77 2.60 -3.96 -12.82
C GLY A 77 3.98 -3.68 -13.41
N ALA A 78 5.06 -3.67 -12.60
CA ALA A 78 6.43 -3.51 -13.08
C ALA A 78 6.84 -4.67 -14.02
N VAL A 79 6.52 -5.92 -13.65
CA VAL A 79 6.79 -7.09 -14.48
C VAL A 79 5.99 -7.03 -15.80
N LEU A 80 4.71 -6.68 -15.75
CA LEU A 80 3.87 -6.51 -16.95
C LEU A 80 4.38 -5.38 -17.85
N LEU A 81 4.85 -4.28 -17.26
CA LEU A 81 5.44 -3.17 -18.01
C LEU A 81 6.72 -3.60 -18.73
N ARG A 82 7.57 -4.42 -18.09
CA ARG A 82 8.76 -5.01 -18.75
C ARG A 82 8.41 -5.88 -19.96
N LEU A 83 7.31 -6.61 -19.89
CA LEU A 83 6.85 -7.47 -20.99
C LEU A 83 6.28 -6.67 -22.17
N THR A 84 5.90 -5.41 -21.95
CA THR A 84 5.21 -4.57 -22.95
C THR A 84 6.03 -3.38 -23.43
N VAL A 85 7.07 -2.99 -22.68
CA VAL A 85 7.92 -1.82 -22.96
C VAL A 85 9.39 -2.24 -23.00
N ALA A 86 10.15 -1.67 -23.94
CA ALA A 86 11.57 -1.95 -24.06
C ALA A 86 12.35 -1.45 -22.81
N PRO A 87 13.32 -2.25 -22.30
CA PRO A 87 14.00 -2.00 -21.01
C PRO A 87 14.87 -0.73 -20.99
N ALA A 88 15.34 -0.30 -22.15
CA ALA A 88 16.18 0.89 -22.29
C ALA A 88 15.38 2.19 -22.53
N ALA A 89 14.05 2.14 -22.47
CA ALA A 89 13.25 3.35 -22.59
C ALA A 89 13.39 4.21 -21.33
N LEU A 90 13.61 5.52 -21.50
CA LEU A 90 13.59 6.49 -20.40
C LEU A 90 12.35 6.34 -19.50
N GLY A 91 11.22 5.94 -20.09
CA GLY A 91 9.98 5.64 -19.35
C GLY A 91 10.11 4.49 -18.33
N ALA A 92 10.87 3.43 -18.64
CA ALA A 92 11.08 2.31 -17.71
C ALA A 92 11.88 2.77 -16.48
N ALA A 93 12.92 3.58 -16.68
CA ALA A 93 13.71 4.17 -15.59
C ALA A 93 12.88 5.13 -14.73
N LEU A 94 12.06 5.98 -15.35
CA LEU A 94 11.19 6.91 -14.62
C LEU A 94 10.07 6.19 -13.86
N ALA A 95 9.66 5.00 -14.28
CA ALA A 95 8.63 4.20 -13.61
C ALA A 95 9.12 3.48 -12.34
N VAL A 96 10.43 3.27 -12.18
CA VAL A 96 10.99 2.53 -11.02
C VAL A 96 10.59 3.17 -9.70
N VAL A 97 10.83 4.47 -9.54
CA VAL A 97 10.57 5.20 -8.28
C VAL A 97 9.09 5.16 -7.87
N PRO A 98 8.13 5.57 -8.72
CA PRO A 98 6.72 5.53 -8.33
C PRO A 98 6.21 4.11 -8.09
N LEU A 99 6.57 3.12 -8.91
CA LEU A 99 6.13 1.74 -8.72
C LEU A 99 6.71 1.11 -7.45
N ALA A 100 7.99 1.38 -7.15
CA ALA A 100 8.61 0.93 -5.91
C ALA A 100 7.96 1.59 -4.69
N TYR A 101 7.72 2.90 -4.76
CA TYR A 101 7.07 3.64 -3.67
C TYR A 101 5.65 3.14 -3.42
N TRP A 102 4.82 3.05 -4.47
CA TRP A 102 3.44 2.59 -4.33
C TRP A 102 3.33 1.10 -3.97
N GLY A 103 4.28 0.27 -4.38
CA GLY A 103 4.32 -1.16 -4.03
C GLY A 103 4.91 -1.47 -2.66
N SER A 104 5.56 -0.51 -2.00
CA SER A 104 6.13 -0.71 -0.67
C SER A 104 5.01 -0.76 0.37
N LEU A 105 5.07 -1.74 1.28
CA LEU A 105 4.09 -1.86 2.36
C LEU A 105 4.50 -0.99 3.54
N SER A 106 3.55 -0.22 4.08
CA SER A 106 3.74 0.51 5.32
C SER A 106 3.85 -0.45 6.51
N ALA A 107 4.32 0.05 7.66
CA ALA A 107 4.35 -0.76 8.87
C ALA A 107 2.94 -1.20 9.32
N GLY A 108 1.90 -0.40 9.04
CA GLY A 108 0.51 -0.77 9.29
C GLY A 108 0.06 -1.95 8.43
N ASP A 109 0.42 -1.95 7.15
CA ASP A 109 0.08 -3.04 6.22
C ASP A 109 0.74 -4.36 6.66
N VAL A 110 2.01 -4.29 7.02
CA VAL A 110 2.76 -5.44 7.54
C VAL A 110 2.16 -5.92 8.86
N ALA A 111 1.76 -5.01 9.76
CA ALA A 111 1.09 -5.36 11.01
C ALA A 111 -0.22 -6.10 10.74
N VAL A 112 -1.09 -5.57 9.87
CA VAL A 112 -2.39 -6.20 9.54
C VAL A 112 -2.19 -7.55 8.84
N ALA A 113 -1.22 -7.67 7.95
CA ALA A 113 -0.90 -8.94 7.30
C ALA A 113 -0.39 -10.00 8.30
N ALA A 114 0.43 -9.58 9.27
CA ALA A 114 1.01 -10.44 10.30
C ALA A 114 -0.01 -10.85 11.38
N ALA A 115 -0.85 -9.90 11.82
CA ALA A 115 -1.83 -10.06 12.91
C ALA A 115 -3.27 -9.72 12.47
N PRO A 116 -3.85 -10.48 11.50
CA PRO A 116 -5.18 -10.21 10.94
C PRO A 116 -6.31 -10.33 11.97
N ASP A 117 -6.08 -11.03 13.09
CA ASP A 117 -7.02 -11.10 14.21
C ASP A 117 -7.20 -9.76 14.93
N GLU A 118 -6.16 -8.92 15.01
CA GLU A 118 -6.26 -7.59 15.64
C GLU A 118 -7.11 -6.64 14.80
N ALA A 119 -6.92 -6.67 13.48
CA ALA A 119 -7.74 -5.94 12.53
C ALA A 119 -9.23 -6.35 12.66
N ARG A 120 -9.52 -7.66 12.70
CA ARG A 120 -10.90 -8.13 12.92
C ARG A 120 -11.49 -7.70 14.26
N LYS A 121 -10.73 -7.76 15.35
CA LYS A 121 -11.19 -7.37 16.69
C LYS A 121 -11.51 -5.88 16.78
N SER A 122 -10.78 -5.06 16.03
CA SER A 122 -11.01 -3.62 15.94
C SER A 122 -12.02 -3.24 14.85
N GLU A 123 -12.55 -4.22 14.11
CA GLU A 123 -13.44 -4.06 12.96
C GLU A 123 -12.91 -3.08 11.89
N ARG A 124 -11.58 -2.94 11.84
CA ARG A 124 -10.86 -1.97 11.00
C ARG A 124 -9.57 -2.57 10.46
N PHE A 125 -9.04 -2.02 9.39
CA PHE A 125 -7.71 -2.39 8.89
C PHE A 125 -6.59 -1.73 9.70
N ALA A 126 -6.52 -2.07 11.00
CA ALA A 126 -5.52 -1.56 11.93
C ALA A 126 -5.00 -2.67 12.85
N ALA A 127 -3.70 -2.64 13.15
CA ALA A 127 -3.03 -3.55 14.09
C ALA A 127 -1.85 -2.83 14.76
N ASP A 128 -1.37 -3.34 15.89
CA ASP A 128 -0.28 -2.68 16.62
C ASP A 128 1.06 -2.75 15.87
N VAL A 129 1.75 -1.60 15.80
CA VAL A 129 3.03 -1.49 15.09
C VAL A 129 4.17 -1.56 16.08
N THR A 130 4.75 -2.76 16.21
CA THR A 130 5.96 -2.95 17.00
C THR A 130 7.22 -2.52 16.23
N ARG A 131 8.33 -2.30 16.94
CA ARG A 131 9.65 -2.02 16.31
C ARG A 131 10.09 -3.10 15.31
N ARG A 132 9.72 -4.37 15.54
CA ARG A 132 10.05 -5.48 14.64
C ARG A 132 9.26 -5.37 13.33
N ILE A 133 7.98 -4.98 13.41
CA ILE A 133 7.13 -4.75 12.24
C ILE A 133 7.64 -3.56 11.43
N GLN A 134 8.01 -2.46 12.10
CA GLN A 134 8.62 -1.31 11.43
C GLN A 134 9.89 -1.71 10.66
N ALA A 135 10.82 -2.42 11.32
CA ALA A 135 12.04 -2.89 10.67
C ALA A 135 11.77 -3.84 9.48
N ALA A 136 10.74 -4.68 9.58
CA ALA A 136 10.33 -5.55 8.48
C ALA A 136 9.75 -4.75 7.29
N ALA A 137 8.96 -3.71 7.55
CA ALA A 137 8.43 -2.83 6.52
C ALA A 137 9.55 -2.03 5.82
N ASP A 138 10.52 -1.53 6.58
CA ASP A 138 11.69 -0.83 6.04
C ASP A 138 12.54 -1.76 5.15
N ALA A 139 12.81 -2.98 5.62
CA ALA A 139 13.53 -4.00 4.85
C ALA A 139 12.76 -4.41 3.58
N LEU A 140 11.45 -4.56 3.67
CA LEU A 140 10.60 -4.88 2.52
C LEU A 140 10.57 -3.75 1.50
N THR A 141 10.56 -2.49 1.94
CA THR A 141 10.65 -1.32 1.06
C THR A 141 11.91 -1.37 0.20
N LEU A 142 13.07 -1.68 0.81
CA LEU A 142 14.33 -1.85 0.07
C LEU A 142 14.24 -3.01 -0.93
N LEU A 143 13.69 -4.15 -0.50
CA LEU A 143 13.54 -5.31 -1.37
C LEU A 143 12.61 -5.02 -2.56
N VAL A 144 11.48 -4.36 -2.33
CA VAL A 144 10.53 -3.95 -3.39
C VAL A 144 11.21 -3.03 -4.39
N ALA A 145 11.98 -2.05 -3.92
CA ALA A 145 12.73 -1.16 -4.80
C ALA A 145 13.72 -1.92 -5.69
N LEU A 146 14.46 -2.88 -5.12
CA LEU A 146 15.39 -3.73 -5.87
C LEU A 146 14.66 -4.62 -6.89
N VAL A 147 13.54 -5.24 -6.49
CA VAL A 147 12.76 -6.11 -7.38
C VAL A 147 12.15 -5.33 -8.54
N VAL A 148 11.56 -4.15 -8.27
CA VAL A 148 11.00 -3.28 -9.33
C VAL A 148 12.10 -2.78 -10.26
N ALA A 149 13.25 -2.36 -9.72
CA ALA A 149 14.39 -1.93 -10.53
C ALA A 149 14.91 -3.07 -11.40
N ALA A 150 15.10 -4.27 -10.83
CA ALA A 150 15.53 -5.45 -11.58
C ALA A 150 14.50 -5.83 -12.66
N ALA A 151 13.21 -5.78 -12.35
CA ALA A 151 12.17 -6.10 -13.32
C ALA A 151 12.17 -5.14 -14.51
N LEU A 152 12.41 -3.84 -14.31
CA LEU A 152 12.29 -2.83 -15.36
C LEU A 152 13.60 -2.54 -16.11
N LEU A 153 14.75 -2.69 -15.45
CA LEU A 153 16.05 -2.25 -15.95
C LEU A 153 16.99 -3.39 -16.37
N ALA A 154 16.72 -4.63 -15.94
CA ALA A 154 17.45 -5.82 -16.44
C ALA A 154 16.82 -6.34 -17.73
#